data_AF-A0A9D7EAN7-F1
#
_entry.id   AF-A0A9D7EAN7-F1
#
_cell.length_a   1.000
_cell.length_b   1.000
_cell.length_c   1.000
_cell.angle_alpha   90.00
_cell.angle_beta   90.00
_cell.angle_gamma   90.00
#
_symmetry.space_group_name_H-M   'P 1'
#
loop_
_entity.id
_entity.type
_entity.pdbx_description
1 polymer ?
#
loop_
_entity_poly.entity_id
_entity_poly.type
_entity_poly.pdbx_seq_one_letter_code
_entity_poly.pdbx_strand_id
1 'polypeptide(L)'
;MALAGVSAFLAGTVLLYHLLPFETVAHDAILLIGLVTIGIFVPDLFWQKVWRNASAGLTRTPAQGSWDRTITKFAGLTASLGFVGMLYWLFPEYTTKSPFYQHFWALLKVLVPVMLGLAIPYLYLVDRRMEQPEDNLWHLGKVVLFQWEGVDGRAVGQQLLGWLIKGFFLPLMFGYMCSDIVRLYQYDYGKLVSFRETWEFLYFFLFYMDVVFGTMGYVMSLRLIDTHIRSSEPTMLGWAVAVVCYEPFWSLIGRQYLQYGSSFSWRK
;
A
#
# COMPACT_ATOMS: atom_id res chain seq x y z
N MET A 1 0.52 20.21 6.63
CA MET A 1 0.08 18.80 6.65
C MET A 1 0.79 18.00 5.57
N ALA A 2 0.55 18.31 4.28
CA ALA A 2 1.45 17.87 3.20
C ALA A 2 2.92 18.19 3.53
N LEU A 3 3.19 19.39 4.05
CA LEU A 3 4.52 19.78 4.52
C LEU A 3 5.09 18.89 5.63
N ALA A 4 4.27 18.32 6.53
CA ALA A 4 4.76 17.45 7.61
C ALA A 4 5.16 16.08 7.05
N GLY A 5 4.32 15.49 6.20
CA GLY A 5 4.64 14.26 5.48
C GLY A 5 5.87 14.42 4.58
N VAL A 6 5.95 15.52 3.82
CA VAL A 6 7.13 15.84 2.98
C VAL A 6 8.37 16.05 3.85
N SER A 7 8.27 16.77 4.98
CA SER A 7 9.41 16.95 5.89
C SER A 7 9.88 15.61 6.48
N ALA A 8 8.96 14.73 6.87
CA ALA A 8 9.29 13.40 7.38
C ALA A 8 9.93 12.52 6.29
N PHE A 9 9.43 12.60 5.06
CA PHE A 9 10.02 11.93 3.90
C PHE A 9 11.44 12.43 3.62
N LEU A 10 11.65 13.75 3.56
CA LEU A 10 12.97 14.34 3.33
C LEU A 10 13.95 13.97 4.45
N ALA A 11 13.53 14.11 5.71
CA ALA A 11 14.34 13.75 6.86
C ALA A 11 14.67 12.25 6.89
N GLY A 12 13.70 11.39 6.58
CA GLY A 12 13.89 9.94 6.49
C GLY A 12 14.83 9.55 5.34
N THR A 13 14.73 10.22 4.19
CA THR A 13 15.61 10.00 3.04
C THR A 13 17.05 10.42 3.34
N VAL A 14 17.24 11.58 3.97
CA VAL A 14 18.56 12.06 4.42
C VAL A 14 19.15 11.13 5.49
N LEU A 15 18.32 10.68 6.44
CA LEU A 15 18.69 9.72 7.46
C LEU A 15 19.18 8.40 6.85
N LEU A 16 18.43 7.82 5.90
CA LEU A 16 18.84 6.61 5.21
C LEU A 16 20.16 6.79 4.45
N TYR A 17 20.31 7.90 3.74
CA TYR A 17 21.53 8.20 2.98
C TYR A 17 22.78 8.31 3.86
N HIS A 18 22.65 8.90 5.06
CA HIS A 18 23.82 9.16 5.91
C HIS A 18 24.12 8.09 6.94
N LEU A 19 23.11 7.44 7.51
CA LEU A 19 23.32 6.65 8.72
C LEU A 19 23.42 5.15 8.45
N LEU A 20 22.64 4.56 7.54
CA LEU A 20 22.56 3.09 7.43
C LEU A 20 21.88 2.65 6.11
N PRO A 21 22.59 2.13 5.09
CA PRO A 21 21.99 1.10 4.26
C PRO A 21 21.97 -0.18 5.11
N PHE A 22 20.80 -0.66 5.52
CA PHE A 22 20.70 -2.03 6.02
C PHE A 22 21.26 -2.98 4.95
N GLU A 23 21.77 -4.16 5.35
CA GLU A 23 22.29 -5.15 4.38
C GLU A 23 21.29 -5.49 3.26
N THR A 24 20.00 -5.26 3.52
CA THR A 24 18.93 -5.43 2.55
C THR A 24 18.08 -4.17 2.45
N VAL A 25 17.99 -3.60 1.24
CA VAL A 25 17.22 -2.39 0.92
C VAL A 25 15.74 -2.45 1.33
N ALA A 26 15.18 -3.66 1.46
CA ALA A 26 13.81 -3.82 1.94
C ALA A 26 13.62 -3.29 3.37
N HIS A 27 14.61 -3.39 4.25
CA HIS A 27 14.53 -2.84 5.60
C HIS A 27 14.63 -1.31 5.59
N ASP A 28 15.44 -0.73 4.69
CA ASP A 28 15.48 0.72 4.48
C ASP A 28 14.11 1.23 4.05
N ALA A 29 13.48 0.55 3.10
CA ALA A 29 12.15 0.88 2.62
C ALA A 29 11.10 0.80 3.73
N ILE A 30 11.13 -0.26 4.55
CA ILE A 30 10.22 -0.42 5.70
C ILE A 30 10.42 0.70 6.73
N LEU A 31 11.67 1.04 7.05
CA LEU A 31 11.99 2.13 7.97
C LEU A 31 11.44 3.46 7.44
N LEU A 32 11.66 3.76 6.16
CA LEU A 32 11.16 4.99 5.54
C LEU A 32 9.63 5.05 5.56
N ILE A 33 8.94 3.96 5.22
CA ILE A 33 7.48 3.87 5.35
C ILE A 33 7.06 4.18 6.78
N GLY A 34 7.74 3.60 7.78
CA GLY A 34 7.45 3.86 9.19
C GLY A 34 7.61 5.32 9.59
N LEU A 35 8.71 5.96 9.18
CA LEU A 35 8.99 7.38 9.47
C LEU A 35 7.96 8.30 8.80
N VAL A 36 7.65 8.07 7.52
CA VAL A 36 6.64 8.84 6.78
C VAL A 36 5.25 8.62 7.40
N THR A 37 4.91 7.39 7.78
CA THR A 37 3.65 7.05 8.45
C THR A 37 3.50 7.84 9.75
N ILE A 38 4.53 7.86 10.61
CA ILE A 38 4.52 8.62 11.87
C ILE A 38 4.37 10.12 11.58
N GLY A 39 5.13 10.63 10.61
CA GLY A 39 5.13 12.04 10.22
C GLY A 39 3.80 12.57 9.69
N ILE A 40 2.96 11.68 9.13
CA ILE A 40 1.61 12.03 8.66
C ILE A 40 0.57 11.73 9.75
N PHE A 41 0.59 10.54 10.33
CA PHE A 41 -0.53 10.06 11.14
C PHE A 41 -0.59 10.73 12.50
N VAL A 42 0.55 11.10 13.08
CA VAL A 42 0.56 11.82 14.36
C VAL A 42 -0.13 13.18 14.18
N PRO A 43 0.25 14.03 13.20
CA PRO A 43 -0.51 15.23 12.88
C PRO A 43 -2.00 14.99 12.60
N ASP A 44 -2.32 13.97 11.80
CA ASP A 44 -3.69 13.72 11.35
C ASP A 44 -4.61 13.25 12.50
N LEU A 45 -4.10 12.43 13.41
CA LEU A 45 -4.87 11.94 14.56
C LEU A 45 -5.04 12.98 15.66
N PHE A 46 -3.96 13.69 16.02
CA PHE A 46 -3.95 14.55 17.21
C PHE A 46 -4.37 16.00 16.92
N TRP A 47 -3.86 16.59 15.84
CA TRP A 47 -4.21 17.96 15.48
C TRP A 47 -5.48 18.03 14.65
N GLN A 48 -5.51 17.30 13.54
CA GLN A 48 -6.62 17.41 12.59
C GLN A 48 -7.83 16.60 12.99
N LYS A 49 -7.58 15.51 13.72
CA LYS A 49 -8.59 14.59 14.18
C LYS A 49 -9.39 14.09 12.98
N VAL A 50 -8.70 13.65 11.92
CA VAL A 50 -9.29 13.17 10.65
C VAL A 50 -10.31 12.05 10.87
N TRP A 51 -10.20 11.30 11.97
CA TRP A 51 -11.22 10.35 12.42
C TRP A 51 -12.61 10.98 12.65
N ARG A 52 -12.72 12.31 12.73
CA ARG A 52 -13.98 13.07 12.85
C ARG A 52 -14.58 13.46 11.50
N ASN A 53 -13.89 13.21 10.40
CA ASN A 53 -14.41 13.48 9.06
C ASN A 53 -15.64 12.60 8.81
N ALA A 54 -16.67 13.16 8.17
CA ALA A 54 -17.85 12.39 7.79
C ALA A 54 -17.49 11.19 6.90
N SER A 55 -16.44 11.34 6.08
CA SER A 55 -15.91 10.30 5.22
C SER A 55 -15.31 9.09 5.95
N ALA A 56 -14.89 9.23 7.22
CA ALA A 56 -14.41 8.09 8.00
C ALA A 56 -15.56 7.16 8.43
N GLY A 57 -16.80 7.68 8.48
CA GLY A 57 -17.98 6.96 8.97
C GLY A 57 -17.86 6.56 10.44
N LEU A 58 -17.21 7.41 11.25
CA LEU A 58 -16.95 7.18 12.66
C LEU A 58 -17.70 8.19 13.54
N THR A 59 -18.45 7.67 14.49
CA THR A 59 -19.12 8.43 15.55
C THR A 59 -18.14 8.84 16.65
N ARG A 60 -18.45 9.97 17.31
CA ARG A 60 -17.64 10.48 18.42
C ARG A 60 -17.83 9.69 19.71
N THR A 61 -19.04 9.18 19.91
CA THR A 61 -19.44 8.43 21.11
C THR A 61 -19.39 6.94 20.79
N PRO A 62 -18.45 6.18 21.37
CA PRO A 62 -18.34 4.77 21.10
C PRO A 62 -19.55 4.02 21.66
N ALA A 63 -20.16 3.17 20.84
CA ALA A 63 -21.17 2.21 21.26
C ALA A 63 -20.57 1.09 22.13
N GLN A 64 -21.44 0.20 22.62
CA GLN A 64 -21.02 -1.03 23.30
C GLN A 64 -20.28 -1.94 22.31
N GLY A 65 -19.11 -2.47 22.71
CA GLY A 65 -18.33 -3.36 21.87
C GLY A 65 -18.94 -4.75 21.77
N SER A 66 -18.85 -5.35 20.59
CA SER A 66 -19.26 -6.73 20.33
C SER A 66 -18.03 -7.59 19.99
N TRP A 67 -17.74 -8.56 20.84
CA TRP A 67 -16.67 -9.53 20.61
C TRP A 67 -17.00 -10.47 19.45
N ASP A 68 -18.25 -10.89 19.32
CA ASP A 68 -18.73 -11.73 18.22
C ASP A 68 -18.48 -11.07 16.86
N ARG A 69 -18.85 -9.79 16.72
CA ARG A 69 -18.59 -9.01 15.50
C ARG A 69 -17.10 -8.79 15.26
N THR A 70 -16.32 -8.56 16.32
CA THR A 70 -14.86 -8.39 16.22
C THR A 70 -14.19 -9.66 15.70
N ILE A 71 -14.55 -10.82 16.23
CA ILE A 71 -14.02 -12.13 15.80
C ILE A 71 -14.46 -12.42 14.36
N THR A 72 -15.71 -12.12 14.01
CA THR A 72 -16.22 -12.26 12.64
C THR A 72 -15.41 -11.41 11.65
N LYS A 73 -15.16 -10.14 11.97
CA LYS A 73 -14.30 -9.25 11.16
C LYS A 73 -12.86 -9.74 11.08
N PHE A 74 -12.32 -10.27 12.16
CA PHE A 74 -10.98 -10.86 12.16
C PHE A 74 -10.91 -12.07 11.23
N ALA A 75 -11.92 -12.95 11.24
CA ALA A 75 -12.03 -14.06 10.28
C ALA A 75 -12.09 -13.55 8.83
N GLY A 76 -12.84 -12.48 8.57
CA GLY A 76 -12.87 -11.80 7.26
C GLY A 76 -11.51 -11.23 6.84
N LEU A 77 -10.74 -10.70 7.78
CA LEU A 77 -9.39 -10.17 7.53
C LEU A 77 -8.42 -11.29 7.16
N THR A 78 -8.43 -12.38 7.94
CA THR A 78 -7.61 -13.56 7.65
C THR A 78 -8.00 -14.21 6.34
N ALA A 79 -9.30 -14.24 6.00
CA ALA A 79 -9.78 -14.72 4.72
C ALA A 79 -9.31 -13.83 3.56
N SER A 80 -9.29 -12.51 3.75
CA SER A 80 -8.79 -11.58 2.74
C SER A 80 -7.28 -11.79 2.47
N LEU A 81 -6.49 -12.00 3.52
CA LEU A 81 -5.08 -12.37 3.39
C LEU A 81 -4.90 -13.73 2.71
N GLY A 82 -5.71 -14.72 3.10
CA GLY A 82 -5.71 -16.05 2.49
C GLY A 82 -6.06 -16.00 1.00
N PHE A 83 -7.02 -15.16 0.62
CA PHE A 83 -7.38 -14.91 -0.78
C PHE A 83 -6.19 -14.36 -1.58
N VAL A 84 -5.52 -13.31 -1.09
CA VAL A 84 -4.32 -12.77 -1.76
C VAL A 84 -3.18 -13.80 -1.79
N GLY A 85 -2.95 -14.51 -0.68
CA GLY A 85 -1.94 -15.57 -0.60
C GLY A 85 -2.18 -16.71 -1.58
N MET A 86 -3.44 -17.10 -1.80
CA MET A 86 -3.85 -18.08 -2.80
C MET A 86 -3.54 -17.58 -4.22
N LEU A 87 -3.79 -16.31 -4.52
CA LEU A 87 -3.43 -15.73 -5.81
C LEU A 87 -1.91 -15.74 -6.04
N TYR A 88 -1.11 -15.34 -5.03
CA TYR A 88 0.36 -15.41 -5.13
C TYR A 88 0.89 -16.83 -5.30
N TRP A 89 0.20 -17.82 -4.73
CA TRP A 89 0.53 -19.23 -4.95
C TRP A 89 0.18 -19.69 -6.38
N LEU A 90 -0.94 -19.22 -6.93
CA LEU A 90 -1.41 -19.59 -8.27
C LEU A 90 -0.55 -18.98 -9.39
N PHE A 91 -0.07 -17.75 -9.20
CA PHE A 91 0.68 -17.00 -10.22
C PHE A 91 2.19 -17.01 -9.95
N PRO A 92 3.01 -17.67 -10.81
CA PRO A 92 4.46 -17.79 -10.60
C PRO A 92 5.21 -16.45 -10.48
N GLU A 93 4.68 -15.38 -11.06
CA GLU A 93 5.25 -14.03 -11.05
C GLU A 93 5.58 -13.53 -9.62
N TYR A 94 4.73 -13.82 -8.64
CA TYR A 94 4.89 -13.35 -7.27
C TYR A 94 5.84 -14.22 -6.43
N THR A 95 6.43 -15.26 -7.01
CA THR A 95 7.36 -16.13 -6.28
C THR A 95 8.61 -15.35 -5.85
N THR A 96 9.25 -15.76 -4.75
CA THR A 96 10.54 -15.22 -4.27
C THR A 96 11.69 -15.30 -5.28
N LYS A 97 11.53 -16.08 -6.36
CA LYS A 97 12.50 -16.20 -7.45
C LYS A 97 12.53 -14.98 -8.37
N SER A 98 11.46 -14.17 -8.40
CA SER A 98 11.46 -12.93 -9.17
C SER A 98 12.33 -11.89 -8.47
N PRO A 99 13.42 -11.38 -9.10
CA PRO A 99 14.29 -10.39 -8.48
C PRO A 99 13.58 -9.10 -8.08
N PHE A 100 12.47 -8.78 -8.76
CA PHE A 100 11.68 -7.59 -8.49
C PHE A 100 10.80 -7.75 -7.24
N TYR A 101 10.11 -8.89 -7.10
CA TYR A 101 9.18 -9.13 -5.98
C TYR A 101 9.85 -9.76 -4.74
N GLN A 102 11.12 -10.16 -4.80
CA GLN A 102 11.81 -10.77 -3.66
C GLN A 102 11.80 -9.87 -2.41
N HIS A 103 11.94 -8.56 -2.59
CA HIS A 103 11.97 -7.59 -1.49
C HIS A 103 10.62 -7.47 -0.80
N PHE A 104 9.53 -7.62 -1.55
CA PHE A 104 8.18 -7.57 -1.02
C PHE A 104 7.90 -8.70 -0.01
N TRP A 105 8.52 -9.87 -0.17
CA TRP A 105 8.42 -10.94 0.83
C TRP A 105 9.07 -10.57 2.17
N ALA A 106 10.10 -9.72 2.18
CA ALA A 106 10.66 -9.18 3.42
C ALA A 106 9.67 -8.22 4.11
N LEU A 107 8.98 -7.37 3.34
CA LEU A 107 7.89 -6.55 3.87
C LEU A 107 6.79 -7.42 4.48
N LEU A 108 6.32 -8.46 3.80
CA LEU A 108 5.25 -9.33 4.31
C LEU A 108 5.61 -10.02 5.62
N LYS A 109 6.87 -10.46 5.78
CA LYS A 109 7.37 -11.08 7.03
C LYS A 109 7.28 -10.14 8.23
N VAL A 110 7.36 -8.83 8.03
CA VAL A 110 7.20 -7.83 9.09
C VAL A 110 5.75 -7.38 9.21
N LEU A 111 5.12 -7.04 8.09
CA LEU A 111 3.80 -6.43 8.02
C LEU A 111 2.68 -7.37 8.48
N VAL A 112 2.68 -8.63 8.01
CA VAL A 112 1.56 -9.55 8.30
C VAL A 112 1.48 -9.90 9.79
N PRO A 113 2.57 -10.28 10.48
CA PRO A 113 2.52 -10.56 11.92
C PRO A 113 2.09 -9.33 12.75
N VAL A 114 2.63 -8.14 12.42
CA VAL A 114 2.24 -6.90 13.10
C VAL A 114 0.76 -6.59 12.86
N MET A 115 0.29 -6.71 11.62
CA MET A 115 -1.11 -6.47 11.28
C MET A 115 -2.04 -7.43 12.02
N LEU A 116 -1.73 -8.74 12.04
CA LEU A 116 -2.55 -9.74 12.75
C LEU A 116 -2.52 -9.54 14.27
N GLY A 117 -1.36 -9.25 14.84
CA GLY A 117 -1.21 -8.98 16.28
C GLY A 117 -1.98 -7.75 16.75
N LEU A 118 -2.03 -6.70 15.91
CA LEU A 118 -2.77 -5.47 16.20
C LEU A 118 -4.22 -5.48 15.70
N ALA A 119 -4.63 -6.46 14.89
CA ALA A 119 -5.94 -6.49 14.26
C ALA A 119 -7.08 -6.55 15.28
N ILE A 120 -7.02 -7.46 16.27
CA ILE A 120 -8.10 -7.61 17.26
C ILE A 120 -8.35 -6.32 18.05
N PRO A 121 -7.35 -5.69 18.71
CA PRO A 121 -7.59 -4.45 19.44
C PRO A 121 -8.03 -3.32 18.50
N TYR A 122 -7.46 -3.21 17.30
CA TYR A 122 -7.86 -2.20 16.33
C TYR A 122 -9.32 -2.38 15.89
N LEU A 123 -9.71 -3.58 15.48
CA LEU A 123 -11.07 -3.89 15.04
C LEU A 123 -12.07 -3.62 16.16
N TYR A 124 -11.80 -4.06 17.39
CA TYR A 124 -12.68 -3.79 18.53
C TYR A 124 -12.87 -2.29 18.79
N LEU A 125 -11.80 -1.49 18.73
CA LEU A 125 -11.85 -0.05 18.99
C LEU A 125 -12.55 0.74 17.88
N VAL A 126 -12.32 0.35 16.63
CA VAL A 126 -12.92 1.02 15.45
C VAL A 126 -14.37 0.63 15.30
N ASP A 127 -14.69 -0.66 15.43
CA ASP A 127 -16.05 -1.21 15.30
C ASP A 127 -17.04 -0.51 16.23
N ARG A 128 -16.63 -0.21 17.47
CA ARG A 128 -17.42 0.55 18.44
C ARG A 128 -17.79 1.95 17.99
N ARG A 129 -17.05 2.53 17.05
CA ARG A 129 -17.27 3.89 16.55
C ARG A 129 -17.91 3.89 15.17
N MET A 130 -17.94 2.77 14.45
CA MET A 130 -18.51 2.75 13.10
C MET A 130 -20.02 3.02 13.12
N GLU A 131 -20.48 3.90 12.23
CA GLU A 131 -21.90 4.17 12.02
C GLU A 131 -22.64 2.94 11.49
N GLN A 132 -21.99 2.19 10.59
CA GLN A 132 -22.45 0.90 10.07
C GLN A 132 -21.41 -0.17 10.39
N PRO A 133 -21.53 -0.86 11.55
CA PRO A 133 -20.56 -1.86 11.97
C PRO A 133 -20.53 -3.12 11.10
N GLU A 134 -21.61 -3.45 10.40
CA GLU A 134 -21.70 -4.58 9.47
C GLU A 134 -21.14 -4.18 8.09
N ASP A 135 -19.82 -4.06 8.00
CA ASP A 135 -19.11 -3.63 6.80
C ASP A 135 -18.68 -4.79 5.88
N ASN A 136 -18.04 -4.46 4.76
CA ASN A 136 -17.52 -5.43 3.78
C ASN A 136 -16.66 -6.54 4.43
N LEU A 137 -15.87 -6.18 5.46
CA LEU A 137 -15.03 -7.11 6.20
C LEU A 137 -15.87 -8.09 7.03
N TRP A 138 -16.92 -7.59 7.68
CA TRP A 138 -17.87 -8.43 8.43
C TRP A 138 -18.61 -9.41 7.52
N HIS A 139 -19.10 -8.96 6.35
CA HIS A 139 -19.79 -9.83 5.39
C HIS A 139 -18.89 -10.98 4.89
N LEU A 140 -17.62 -10.69 4.56
CA LEU A 140 -16.68 -11.75 4.20
C LEU A 140 -16.41 -12.70 5.38
N GLY A 141 -16.33 -12.16 6.61
CA GLY A 141 -16.23 -12.95 7.83
C GLY A 141 -17.37 -13.93 8.02
N LYS A 142 -18.61 -13.47 7.85
CA LYS A 142 -19.82 -14.31 7.91
C LYS A 142 -19.79 -15.45 6.89
N VAL A 143 -19.36 -15.17 5.66
CA VAL A 143 -19.18 -16.17 4.60
C VAL A 143 -18.21 -17.28 5.01
N VAL A 144 -17.02 -16.93 5.50
CA VAL A 144 -16.00 -17.94 5.86
C VAL A 144 -16.32 -18.70 7.16
N LEU A 145 -17.16 -18.13 8.01
CA LEU A 145 -17.72 -18.81 9.18
C LEU A 145 -18.98 -19.63 8.87
N PHE A 146 -19.34 -19.76 7.58
CA PHE A 146 -20.54 -20.48 7.11
C PHE A 146 -21.87 -19.94 7.66
N GLN A 147 -21.90 -18.65 8.00
CA GLN A 147 -23.09 -17.96 8.51
C GLN A 147 -23.67 -17.04 7.43
N TRP A 148 -24.40 -17.60 6.47
CA TRP A 148 -24.84 -16.89 5.26
C TRP A 148 -26.01 -15.91 5.46
N GLU A 149 -26.65 -15.94 6.62
CA GLU A 149 -27.81 -15.09 6.92
C GLU A 149 -27.43 -13.60 6.91
N GLY A 150 -28.17 -12.79 6.14
CA GLY A 150 -27.96 -11.35 6.04
C GLY A 150 -26.71 -10.92 5.25
N VAL A 151 -26.04 -11.83 4.55
CA VAL A 151 -24.83 -11.50 3.76
C VAL A 151 -25.19 -10.79 2.46
N ASP A 152 -24.63 -9.60 2.23
CA ASP A 152 -24.65 -8.94 0.93
C ASP A 152 -23.44 -9.39 0.08
N GLY A 153 -23.72 -10.09 -1.02
CA GLY A 153 -22.69 -10.54 -1.97
C GLY A 153 -21.91 -9.38 -2.61
N ARG A 154 -22.51 -8.19 -2.76
CA ARG A 154 -21.81 -7.01 -3.29
C ARG A 154 -20.74 -6.51 -2.31
N ALA A 155 -21.05 -6.50 -1.02
CA ALA A 155 -20.10 -6.13 0.03
C ALA A 155 -18.91 -7.10 0.09
N VAL A 156 -19.17 -8.40 -0.07
CA VAL A 156 -18.10 -9.43 -0.19
C VAL A 156 -17.24 -9.17 -1.43
N GLY A 157 -17.85 -8.91 -2.58
CA GLY A 157 -17.13 -8.57 -3.81
C GLY A 157 -16.24 -7.33 -3.63
N GLN A 158 -16.75 -6.28 -3.00
CA GLN A 158 -15.99 -5.06 -2.70
C GLN A 158 -14.81 -5.32 -1.76
N GLN A 159 -14.97 -6.21 -0.77
CA GLN A 159 -13.86 -6.63 0.09
C GLN A 159 -12.75 -7.31 -0.72
N LEU A 160 -13.12 -8.31 -1.52
CA LEU A 160 -12.15 -9.07 -2.34
C LEU A 160 -11.47 -8.17 -3.38
N LEU A 161 -12.22 -7.29 -4.04
CA LEU A 161 -11.66 -6.32 -4.99
C LEU A 161 -10.72 -5.33 -4.30
N GLY A 162 -11.07 -4.80 -3.12
CA GLY A 162 -10.19 -3.91 -2.36
C GLY A 162 -8.88 -4.58 -1.95
N TRP A 163 -8.93 -5.86 -1.58
CA TRP A 163 -7.72 -6.65 -1.33
C TRP A 163 -6.98 -7.05 -2.58
N LEU A 164 -7.66 -7.22 -3.72
CA LEU A 164 -7.01 -7.41 -5.01
C LEU A 164 -6.21 -6.18 -5.43
N ILE A 165 -6.73 -4.96 -5.18
CA ILE A 165 -6.00 -3.71 -5.41
C ILE A 165 -4.70 -3.73 -4.60
N LYS A 166 -4.78 -4.01 -3.29
CA LYS A 166 -3.60 -4.10 -2.42
C LYS A 166 -2.65 -5.20 -2.87
N GLY A 167 -3.18 -6.38 -3.17
CA GLY A 167 -2.40 -7.55 -3.60
C GLY A 167 -1.69 -7.34 -4.93
N PHE A 168 -2.23 -6.51 -5.82
CA PHE A 168 -1.60 -6.19 -7.10
C PHE A 168 -0.62 -5.00 -6.99
N PHE A 169 -1.06 -3.87 -6.44
CA PHE A 169 -0.28 -2.63 -6.47
C PHE A 169 0.78 -2.53 -5.36
N LEU A 170 0.53 -3.06 -4.17
CA LEU A 170 1.51 -3.01 -3.08
C LEU A 170 2.85 -3.70 -3.42
N PRO A 171 2.90 -4.95 -3.94
CA PRO A 171 4.17 -5.57 -4.30
C PRO A 171 4.93 -4.78 -5.37
N LEU A 172 4.20 -4.23 -6.33
CA LEU A 172 4.76 -3.45 -7.43
C LEU A 172 5.35 -2.12 -6.95
N MET A 173 4.60 -1.37 -6.15
CA MET A 173 5.07 -0.11 -5.58
C MET A 173 6.24 -0.32 -4.63
N PHE A 174 6.22 -1.38 -3.82
CA PHE A 174 7.34 -1.71 -2.95
C PHE A 174 8.61 -2.12 -3.72
N GLY A 175 8.45 -2.85 -4.84
CA GLY A 175 9.57 -3.18 -5.74
C GLY A 175 10.20 -1.95 -6.39
N TYR A 176 9.38 -1.02 -6.88
CA TYR A 176 9.85 0.29 -7.38
C TYR A 176 10.54 1.09 -6.28
N MET A 177 9.95 1.18 -5.09
CA MET A 177 10.54 1.88 -3.96
C MET A 177 11.94 1.36 -3.61
N CYS A 178 12.11 0.04 -3.56
CA CYS A 178 13.42 -0.56 -3.32
C CYS A 178 14.43 -0.20 -4.42
N SER A 179 13.99 -0.24 -5.69
CA SER A 179 14.84 0.12 -6.83
C SER A 179 15.26 1.59 -6.80
N ASP A 180 14.33 2.48 -6.42
CA ASP A 180 14.59 3.91 -6.29
C ASP A 180 15.52 4.23 -5.13
N ILE A 181 15.41 3.52 -3.99
CA ILE A 181 16.36 3.66 -2.87
C ILE A 181 17.77 3.24 -3.30
N VAL A 182 17.91 2.11 -4.02
CA VAL A 182 19.21 1.71 -4.57
C VAL A 182 19.76 2.79 -5.51
N ARG A 183 18.91 3.34 -6.38
CA ARG A 183 19.29 4.43 -7.29
C ARG A 183 19.72 5.70 -6.54
N LEU A 184 19.05 6.04 -5.44
CA LEU A 184 19.38 7.17 -4.59
C LEU A 184 20.77 7.02 -3.96
N TYR A 185 21.12 5.81 -3.49
CA TYR A 185 22.43 5.53 -2.92
C TYR A 185 23.56 5.55 -3.96
N GLN A 186 23.26 5.12 -5.17
CA GLN A 186 24.22 5.08 -6.28
C GLN A 186 24.33 6.42 -7.03
N TYR A 187 23.49 7.40 -6.69
CA TYR A 187 23.46 8.68 -7.39
C TYR A 187 24.74 9.48 -7.11
N ASP A 188 25.37 9.99 -8.18
CA ASP A 188 26.57 10.80 -8.10
C ASP A 188 26.20 12.28 -7.96
N TYR A 189 26.01 12.72 -6.71
CA TYR A 189 25.60 14.10 -6.40
C TYR A 189 26.62 15.15 -6.85
N GLY A 190 27.88 14.78 -7.13
CA GLY A 190 28.89 15.68 -7.68
C GLY A 190 28.57 16.16 -9.10
N LYS A 191 27.71 15.44 -9.82
CA LYS A 191 27.27 15.79 -11.19
C LYS A 191 26.11 16.79 -11.24
N LEU A 192 25.50 17.13 -10.09
CA LEU A 192 24.40 18.09 -9.96
C LEU A 192 24.83 19.55 -10.15
N VAL A 193 25.71 19.80 -11.12
CA VAL A 193 26.21 21.12 -11.51
C VAL A 193 25.62 21.56 -12.85
N SER A 194 25.21 20.62 -13.69
CA SER A 194 24.57 20.93 -14.97
C SER A 194 23.05 20.92 -14.85
N PHE A 195 22.37 21.72 -15.68
CA PHE A 195 20.91 21.74 -15.74
C PHE A 195 20.33 20.35 -16.04
N ARG A 196 20.95 19.60 -16.96
CA ARG A 196 20.48 18.27 -17.36
C ARG A 196 20.49 17.29 -16.21
N GLU A 197 21.63 17.16 -15.52
CA GLU A 197 21.77 16.23 -14.38
C GLU A 197 20.83 16.63 -13.23
N THR A 198 20.71 17.95 -12.98
CA THR A 198 19.76 18.48 -11.98
C THR A 198 18.32 18.14 -12.33
N TRP A 199 17.93 18.30 -13.60
CA TRP A 199 16.60 17.94 -14.09
C TRP A 199 16.34 16.44 -13.97
N GLU A 200 17.28 15.59 -14.39
CA GLU A 200 17.16 14.14 -14.30
C GLU A 200 17.02 13.68 -12.84
N PHE A 201 17.77 14.30 -11.92
CA PHE A 201 17.63 14.05 -10.48
C PHE A 201 16.26 14.48 -9.95
N LEU A 202 15.84 15.72 -10.21
CA LEU A 202 14.55 16.22 -9.72
C LEU A 202 13.38 15.42 -10.25
N TYR A 203 13.43 15.02 -11.52
CA TYR A 203 12.47 14.12 -12.14
C TYR A 203 12.42 12.79 -11.40
N PHE A 204 13.57 12.12 -11.25
CA PHE A 204 13.67 10.88 -10.49
C PHE A 204 13.14 11.02 -9.06
N PHE A 205 13.57 12.07 -8.35
CA PHE A 205 13.23 12.30 -6.96
C PHE A 205 11.73 12.54 -6.75
N LEU A 206 11.08 13.21 -7.70
CA LEU A 206 9.62 13.41 -7.69
C LEU A 206 8.87 12.07 -7.79
N PHE A 207 9.27 11.19 -8.71
CA PHE A 207 8.66 9.86 -8.84
C PHE A 207 8.98 8.94 -7.67
N TYR A 208 10.21 8.98 -7.17
CA TYR A 208 10.58 8.28 -5.95
C TYR A 208 9.66 8.68 -4.79
N MET A 209 9.47 9.99 -4.59
CA MET A 209 8.56 10.50 -3.56
C MET A 209 7.12 9.97 -3.76
N ASP A 210 6.58 10.04 -4.98
CA ASP A 210 5.26 9.50 -5.32
C ASP A 210 5.11 8.02 -4.96
N VAL A 211 6.10 7.21 -5.34
CA VAL A 211 6.15 5.77 -5.04
C VAL A 211 6.19 5.52 -3.53
N VAL A 212 6.93 6.31 -2.74
CA VAL A 212 6.96 6.18 -1.27
C VAL A 212 5.58 6.46 -0.67
N PHE A 213 4.94 7.56 -1.05
CA PHE A 213 3.60 7.90 -0.54
C PHE A 213 2.55 6.89 -0.99
N GLY A 214 2.60 6.45 -2.25
CA GLY A 214 1.73 5.40 -2.79
C GLY A 214 1.88 4.08 -2.03
N THR A 215 3.12 3.63 -1.83
CA THR A 215 3.42 2.40 -1.07
C THR A 215 2.88 2.51 0.36
N MET A 216 3.18 3.61 1.06
CA MET A 216 2.68 3.86 2.42
C MET A 216 1.15 3.85 2.47
N GLY A 217 0.47 4.47 1.50
CA GLY A 217 -0.99 4.48 1.42
C GLY A 217 -1.60 3.08 1.29
N TYR A 218 -0.99 2.19 0.50
CA TYR A 218 -1.45 0.80 0.40
C TYR A 218 -1.24 0.02 1.70
N VAL A 219 -0.09 0.18 2.36
CA VAL A 219 0.21 -0.46 3.65
C VAL A 219 -0.74 0.04 4.73
N MET A 220 -0.94 1.36 4.81
CA MET A 220 -1.60 2.04 5.92
C MET A 220 -2.97 2.60 5.54
N SER A 221 -3.83 1.75 5.00
CA SER A 221 -5.21 2.07 4.61
C SER A 221 -6.18 1.79 5.76
N LEU A 222 -6.12 2.65 6.79
CA LEU A 222 -6.86 2.51 8.04
C LEU A 222 -8.02 3.52 8.11
N ARG A 223 -9.13 3.12 8.75
CA ARG A 223 -10.33 3.95 8.85
C ARG A 223 -10.16 5.11 9.83
N LEU A 224 -9.37 4.93 10.91
CA LEU A 224 -9.09 5.97 11.91
C LEU A 224 -8.39 7.21 11.34
N ILE A 225 -7.69 7.06 10.23
CA ILE A 225 -6.95 8.13 9.56
C ILE A 225 -7.61 8.53 8.23
N ASP A 226 -8.81 8.00 7.96
CA ASP A 226 -9.58 8.27 6.74
C ASP A 226 -8.85 7.92 5.42
N THR A 227 -7.93 6.94 5.46
CA THR A 227 -7.19 6.43 4.27
C THR A 227 -7.70 5.05 3.80
N HIS A 228 -8.75 4.54 4.42
CA HIS A 228 -9.35 3.26 4.04
C HIS A 228 -9.94 3.30 2.62
N ILE A 229 -9.92 2.15 1.95
CA ILE A 229 -10.60 1.97 0.65
C ILE A 229 -12.12 2.04 0.90
N ARG A 230 -12.78 3.01 0.26
CA ARG A 230 -14.24 3.21 0.37
C ARG A 230 -15.01 2.34 -0.62
N SER A 231 -14.47 2.22 -1.83
CA SER A 231 -15.03 1.41 -2.92
C SER A 231 -13.93 1.05 -3.91
N SER A 232 -14.12 -0.06 -4.60
CA SER A 232 -13.31 -0.52 -5.71
C SER A 232 -14.15 -0.59 -6.98
N GLU A 233 -13.51 -0.28 -8.11
CA GLU A 233 -14.15 -0.40 -9.44
C GLU A 233 -14.71 -1.82 -9.63
N PRO A 234 -16.03 -1.99 -9.87
CA PRO A 234 -16.63 -3.31 -9.95
C PRO A 234 -16.52 -3.95 -11.34
N THR A 235 -16.21 -3.20 -12.40
CA THR A 235 -16.25 -3.71 -13.77
C THR A 235 -14.92 -4.30 -14.22
N MET A 236 -14.99 -5.41 -14.97
CA MET A 236 -13.82 -6.03 -15.59
C MET A 236 -13.09 -5.08 -16.55
N LEU A 237 -13.81 -4.21 -17.25
CA LEU A 237 -13.22 -3.23 -18.17
C LEU A 237 -12.37 -2.20 -17.42
N GLY A 238 -12.89 -1.65 -16.31
CA GLY A 238 -12.15 -0.71 -15.49
C GLY A 238 -10.85 -1.32 -14.95
N TRP A 239 -10.90 -2.58 -14.51
CA TRP A 239 -9.72 -3.32 -14.10
C TRP A 239 -8.73 -3.57 -15.24
N ALA A 240 -9.21 -3.99 -16.42
CA ALA A 240 -8.35 -4.22 -17.57
C ALA A 240 -7.58 -2.95 -17.97
N VAL A 241 -8.27 -1.81 -18.04
CA VAL A 241 -7.65 -0.51 -18.34
C VAL A 241 -6.68 -0.08 -17.22
N ALA A 242 -7.01 -0.36 -15.96
CA ALA A 242 -6.14 -0.02 -14.85
C ALA A 242 -4.83 -0.83 -14.87
N VAL A 243 -4.91 -2.13 -15.15
CA VAL A 243 -3.78 -3.07 -14.99
C VAL A 243 -2.88 -3.12 -16.23
N VAL A 244 -3.39 -2.84 -17.43
CA VAL A 244 -2.62 -2.93 -18.68
C VAL A 244 -1.34 -2.07 -18.71
N CYS A 245 -1.34 -0.96 -17.96
CA CYS A 245 -0.22 -0.03 -17.88
C CYS A 245 0.84 -0.41 -16.83
N TYR A 246 0.64 -1.51 -16.10
CA TYR A 246 1.55 -1.96 -15.04
C TYR A 246 2.22 -3.29 -15.40
N GLU A 247 3.33 -3.58 -14.74
CA GLU A 247 3.96 -4.89 -14.84
C GLU A 247 3.03 -6.00 -14.33
N PRO A 248 3.03 -7.19 -14.95
CA PRO A 248 3.85 -7.61 -16.10
C PRO A 248 3.26 -7.26 -17.48
N PHE A 249 2.05 -6.68 -17.53
CA PHE A 249 1.32 -6.47 -18.79
C PHE A 249 1.97 -5.41 -19.67
N TRP A 250 2.43 -4.31 -19.06
CA TRP A 250 3.11 -3.25 -19.77
C TRP A 250 4.42 -3.71 -20.41
N SER A 251 5.24 -4.53 -19.74
CA SER A 251 6.47 -5.01 -20.37
C SER A 251 6.22 -5.96 -21.54
N LEU A 252 5.11 -6.70 -21.54
CA LEU A 252 4.69 -7.50 -22.69
C LEU A 252 4.30 -6.60 -23.86
N ILE A 253 3.40 -5.64 -23.63
CA ILE A 253 2.88 -4.75 -24.68
C ILE A 253 3.96 -3.79 -25.18
N GLY A 254 4.68 -3.15 -24.26
CA GLY A 254 5.72 -2.18 -24.55
C GLY A 254 6.86 -2.76 -25.37
N ARG A 255 7.36 -3.95 -25.00
CA ARG A 255 8.41 -4.64 -25.77
C ARG A 255 7.93 -5.10 -27.15
N GLN A 256 6.71 -5.63 -27.25
CA GLN A 256 6.24 -6.26 -28.49
C GLN A 256 5.69 -5.26 -29.51
N TYR A 257 5.11 -4.14 -29.07
CA TYR A 257 4.37 -3.24 -29.96
C TYR A 257 4.85 -1.78 -29.96
N LEU A 258 5.51 -1.32 -28.89
CA LEU A 258 5.84 0.10 -28.71
C LEU A 258 7.34 0.39 -28.60
N GLN A 259 8.19 -0.63 -28.73
CA GLN A 259 9.64 -0.47 -28.69
C GLN A 259 10.16 0.15 -30.01
N TYR A 260 9.83 1.42 -30.25
CA TYR A 260 10.35 2.22 -31.35
C TYR A 260 11.73 2.76 -30.96
N GLY A 261 12.74 1.90 -31.04
CA GLY A 261 14.14 2.25 -30.92
C GLY A 261 14.90 1.84 -32.16
N SER A 262 14.93 2.70 -33.18
CA SER A 262 16.04 2.68 -34.14
C SER A 262 17.27 3.29 -33.47
N SER A 263 18.46 2.95 -33.94
CA SER A 263 19.81 3.26 -33.41
C SER A 263 20.14 4.76 -33.18
N PHE A 264 19.17 5.66 -33.22
CA PHE A 264 19.35 7.09 -33.02
C PHE A 264 19.00 7.50 -31.58
N SER A 265 19.95 7.31 -30.66
CA SER A 265 19.90 8.00 -29.37
C SER A 265 20.08 9.49 -29.64
N TRP A 266 19.14 10.34 -29.24
CA TRP A 266 19.31 11.80 -29.26
C TRP A 266 20.43 12.21 -28.32
N ARG A 267 21.68 12.03 -28.74
CA ARG A 267 22.86 12.66 -28.17
C ARG A 267 22.96 14.05 -28.79
N LYS A 268 22.63 15.07 -28.01
CA LYS A 268 23.20 16.40 -28.14
C LYS A 268 23.78 16.78 -26.80
#